data_AF-A0A929ASF4-F1
#
_entry.id   AF-A0A929ASF4-F1
#
_cell.length_a   1.000
_cell.length_b   1.000
_cell.length_c   1.000
_cell.angle_alpha   90.00
_cell.angle_beta   90.00
_cell.angle_gamma   90.00
#
_symmetry.space_group_name_H-M   'P 1'
#
loop_
_entity.id
_entity.type
_entity.pdbx_description
1 polymer ?
#
loop_
_entity_poly.entity_id
_entity_poly.type
_entity_poly.pdbx_seq_one_letter_code
_entity_poly.pdbx_strand_id
1 'polypeptide(L)'
;MQQLAQEYGINDIFQDNGGKTLQLLILLGLRISPGREGNDALDAEGKEYELKTVNVLNRKNPGVTTHHHLNEDILDKYRQVEAWYIGIYEGILLKKIYKLLPQQLEPEFQKWERKIKQGSGAINNPKIPMKLVKQGELVYSDTQADDL
;
A
#
# COMPACT_ATOMS: atom_id res chain seq x y z
N MET A 1 -11.64 -19.27 4.19
CA MET A 1 -10.94 -17.96 4.12
C MET A 1 -9.47 -18.08 4.49
N GLN A 2 -9.10 -18.58 5.69
CA GLN A 2 -7.68 -18.74 6.08
C GLN A 2 -6.86 -19.65 5.14
N GLN A 3 -7.42 -20.77 4.66
CA GLN A 3 -6.72 -21.66 3.71
C GLN A 3 -6.36 -20.93 2.41
N LEU A 4 -7.32 -20.20 1.82
CA LEU A 4 -7.07 -19.35 0.66
C LEU A 4 -6.02 -18.28 0.96
N ALA A 5 -6.01 -17.70 2.16
CA ALA A 5 -4.99 -16.72 2.54
C ALA A 5 -3.57 -17.31 2.51
N GLN A 6 -3.41 -18.56 2.96
CA GLN A 6 -2.12 -19.25 2.96
C GLN A 6 -1.61 -19.51 1.53
N GLU A 7 -2.50 -19.80 0.58
CA GLU A 7 -2.15 -19.92 -0.85
C GLU A 7 -1.59 -18.60 -1.43
N TYR A 8 -1.93 -17.47 -0.81
CA TYR A 8 -1.43 -16.13 -1.16
C TYR A 8 -0.25 -15.68 -0.30
N GLY A 9 0.27 -16.53 0.60
CA GLY A 9 1.39 -16.21 1.48
C GLY A 9 0.99 -15.47 2.78
N ILE A 10 -0.29 -15.44 3.14
CA ILE A 10 -0.80 -14.79 4.35
C ILE A 10 -1.03 -15.83 5.45
N ASN A 11 -0.23 -15.74 6.52
CA ASN A 11 -0.23 -16.73 7.61
C ASN A 11 -1.46 -16.63 8.53
N ASP A 12 -1.94 -15.42 8.82
CA ASP A 12 -3.07 -15.17 9.71
C ASP A 12 -3.92 -14.00 9.17
N ILE A 13 -5.19 -14.25 8.86
CA ILE A 13 -6.10 -13.22 8.33
C ILE A 13 -6.52 -12.17 9.37
N PHE A 14 -6.36 -12.46 10.67
CA PHE A 14 -6.78 -11.60 11.77
C PHE A 14 -5.67 -10.68 12.28
N GLN A 15 -4.43 -10.89 11.86
CA GLN A 15 -3.28 -10.04 12.22
C GLN A 15 -2.85 -9.16 11.04
N ASP A 16 -2.29 -7.99 11.35
CA ASP A 16 -1.65 -7.08 10.38
C ASP A 16 -2.47 -6.77 9.12
N ASN A 17 -3.81 -6.75 9.25
CA ASN A 17 -4.75 -6.59 8.14
C ASN A 17 -4.72 -7.72 7.09
N GLY A 18 -4.26 -8.94 7.42
CA GLY A 18 -4.13 -10.06 6.48
C GLY A 18 -5.38 -10.31 5.64
N GLY A 19 -6.57 -10.32 6.24
CA GLY A 19 -7.82 -10.49 5.49
C GLY A 19 -8.14 -9.34 4.52
N LYS A 20 -7.66 -8.12 4.78
CA LYS A 20 -7.81 -6.99 3.85
C LYS A 20 -6.79 -7.09 2.72
N THR A 21 -5.54 -7.36 3.04
CA THR A 21 -4.48 -7.58 2.04
C THR A 21 -4.87 -8.69 1.07
N LEU A 22 -5.45 -9.79 1.56
CA LEU A 22 -5.97 -10.86 0.71
C LEU A 22 -6.99 -10.35 -0.33
N GLN A 23 -7.92 -9.49 0.07
CA GLN A 23 -8.91 -8.92 -0.86
C GLN A 23 -8.24 -8.11 -1.98
N LEU A 24 -7.22 -7.29 -1.65
CA LEU A 24 -6.46 -6.55 -2.65
C LEU A 24 -5.75 -7.48 -3.62
N LEU A 25 -5.05 -8.49 -3.11
CA LEU A 25 -4.29 -9.44 -3.93
C LEU A 25 -5.21 -10.17 -4.93
N ILE A 26 -6.38 -10.63 -4.48
CA ILE A 26 -7.35 -11.32 -5.33
C ILE A 26 -7.86 -10.38 -6.43
N LEU A 27 -8.31 -9.18 -6.06
CA LEU A 27 -8.92 -8.23 -7.01
C LEU A 27 -7.91 -7.70 -8.05
N LEU A 28 -6.65 -7.56 -7.66
CA LEU A 28 -5.58 -7.05 -8.53
C LEU A 28 -4.84 -8.15 -9.29
N GLY A 29 -5.14 -9.43 -9.03
CA GLY A 29 -4.42 -10.55 -9.64
C GLY A 29 -2.96 -10.66 -9.18
N LEU A 30 -2.67 -10.24 -7.94
CA LEU A 30 -1.32 -10.21 -7.37
C LEU A 30 -1.08 -11.38 -6.40
N ARG A 31 0.20 -11.57 -6.05
CA ARG A 31 0.69 -12.51 -5.03
C ARG A 31 1.70 -11.81 -4.13
N ILE A 32 1.82 -12.22 -2.87
CA ILE A 32 2.86 -11.70 -1.97
C ILE A 32 4.24 -12.02 -2.55
N SER A 33 5.14 -11.04 -2.53
CA SER A 33 6.52 -11.26 -2.94
C SER A 33 7.24 -12.23 -1.98
N PRO A 34 7.96 -13.24 -2.48
CA PRO A 34 8.68 -14.17 -1.63
C PRO A 34 9.89 -13.50 -0.97
N GLY A 35 9.85 -13.30 0.35
CA GLY A 35 10.96 -12.76 1.14
C GLY A 35 10.55 -11.55 1.97
N ARG A 36 11.28 -11.26 3.07
CA ARG A 36 10.96 -10.16 3.99
C ARG A 36 11.50 -8.79 3.56
N GLU A 37 12.37 -8.75 2.54
CA GLU A 37 13.12 -7.54 2.16
C GLU A 37 12.70 -6.94 0.81
N GLY A 38 11.78 -7.58 0.08
CA GLY A 38 11.26 -7.13 -1.21
C GLY A 38 10.02 -6.25 -1.08
N ASN A 39 9.55 -5.73 -2.22
CA ASN A 39 8.28 -4.99 -2.31
C ASN A 39 7.08 -5.91 -1.99
N ASP A 40 5.93 -5.34 -1.63
CA ASP A 40 4.83 -6.12 -1.02
C ASP A 40 4.27 -7.25 -1.92
N ALA A 41 4.18 -7.03 -3.25
CA ALA A 41 3.52 -7.98 -4.15
C ALA A 41 4.09 -8.04 -5.57
N LEU A 42 3.77 -9.13 -6.26
CA LEU A 42 4.14 -9.45 -7.65
C LEU A 42 2.89 -9.74 -8.50
N ASP A 43 2.92 -9.37 -9.77
CA ASP A 43 1.98 -9.91 -10.78
C ASP A 43 2.51 -11.19 -11.45
N ALA A 44 1.73 -11.71 -12.40
CA ALA A 44 2.08 -12.93 -13.14
C ALA A 44 3.29 -12.78 -14.07
N GLU A 45 3.70 -11.54 -14.40
CA GLU A 45 4.89 -11.24 -15.21
C GLU A 45 6.13 -11.03 -14.33
N GLY A 46 5.97 -11.07 -13.00
CA GLY A 46 7.05 -10.84 -12.04
C GLY A 46 7.34 -9.36 -11.77
N LYS A 47 6.44 -8.46 -12.15
CA LYS A 47 6.57 -7.04 -11.81
C LYS A 47 6.19 -6.78 -10.37
N GLU A 48 6.91 -5.88 -9.73
CA GLU A 48 6.76 -5.57 -8.31
C GLU A 48 5.86 -4.37 -8.04
N TYR A 49 5.11 -4.45 -6.94
CA TYR A 49 4.15 -3.46 -6.50
C TYR A 49 4.22 -3.28 -4.98
N GLU A 50 3.95 -2.05 -4.54
CA GLU A 50 3.74 -1.75 -3.13
C GLU A 50 2.23 -1.78 -2.79
N LEU A 51 1.85 -2.34 -1.64
CA LEU A 51 0.47 -2.43 -1.18
C LEU A 51 0.30 -1.74 0.16
N LYS A 52 -0.70 -0.87 0.26
CA LYS A 52 -1.08 -0.28 1.54
C LYS A 52 -2.59 -0.30 1.75
N THR A 53 -2.99 -0.43 3.01
CA THR A 53 -4.39 -0.36 3.41
C THR A 53 -4.62 0.82 4.34
N VAL A 54 -5.75 1.50 4.17
CA VAL A 54 -6.19 2.61 5.04
C VAL A 54 -7.60 2.32 5.50
N ASN A 55 -7.84 2.37 6.82
CA ASN A 55 -9.19 2.31 7.38
C ASN A 55 -9.67 3.72 7.70
N VAL A 56 -10.72 4.19 7.02
CA VAL A 56 -11.28 5.54 7.18
C VAL A 56 -11.93 5.77 8.55
N LEU A 57 -12.27 4.69 9.26
CA LEU A 57 -12.79 4.79 10.64
C LEU A 57 -11.68 5.16 11.65
N ASN A 58 -10.41 5.03 11.29
CA ASN A 58 -9.29 5.40 12.16
C ASN A 58 -9.01 6.91 12.05
N ARG A 59 -9.83 7.72 12.74
CA ARG A 59 -9.97 9.18 12.56
C ARG A 59 -8.76 10.05 12.95
N LYS A 60 -7.71 9.50 13.59
CA LYS A 60 -6.67 10.33 14.22
C LYS A 60 -5.62 10.90 13.26
N ASN A 61 -5.38 10.31 12.09
CA ASN A 61 -4.49 10.84 11.05
C ASN A 61 -4.71 10.08 9.72
N PRO A 62 -5.54 10.58 8.79
CA PRO A 62 -5.92 9.88 7.57
C PRO A 62 -4.81 9.99 6.51
N GLY A 63 -3.66 9.36 6.75
CA GLY A 63 -2.56 9.26 5.81
C GLY A 63 -2.09 7.82 5.69
N VAL A 64 -1.60 7.44 4.51
CA VAL A 64 -1.06 6.11 4.27
C VAL A 64 0.27 5.99 5.01
N THR A 65 0.40 4.96 5.83
CA THR A 65 1.66 4.65 6.52
C THR A 65 2.69 4.09 5.55
N THR A 66 3.97 4.37 5.75
CA THR A 66 5.05 3.84 4.91
C THR A 66 5.92 2.88 5.71
N HIS A 67 7.14 3.28 6.08
CA HIS A 67 8.11 2.46 6.79
C HIS A 67 8.56 3.11 8.11
N HIS A 68 8.67 2.33 9.18
CA HIS A 68 9.06 2.82 10.52
C HIS A 68 10.52 3.32 10.60
N HIS A 69 11.36 2.89 9.67
CA HIS A 69 12.75 3.34 9.52
C HIS A 69 13.00 3.65 8.04
N LEU A 70 12.32 4.65 7.48
CA LEU A 70 12.49 4.99 6.07
C LEU A 70 13.88 5.60 5.85
N ASN A 71 14.68 4.98 4.99
CA ASN A 71 16.04 5.41 4.61
C ASN A 71 16.14 5.52 3.07
N GLU A 72 17.34 5.84 2.54
CA GLU A 72 17.55 6.00 1.10
C GLU A 72 17.31 4.69 0.33
N ASP A 73 17.81 3.55 0.82
CA ASP A 73 17.63 2.25 0.16
C ASP A 73 16.15 1.88 -0.03
N ILE A 74 15.31 2.16 0.97
CA ILE A 74 13.86 1.89 0.88
C ILE A 74 13.19 2.86 -0.09
N LEU A 75 13.61 4.13 -0.11
CA LEU A 75 13.10 5.10 -1.09
C LEU A 75 13.44 4.68 -2.52
N ASP A 76 14.63 4.12 -2.76
CA ASP A 76 15.02 3.64 -4.07
C ASP A 76 14.17 2.43 -4.50
N LYS A 77 13.86 1.52 -3.58
CA LYS A 77 12.89 0.43 -3.83
C LYS A 77 11.49 0.98 -4.18
N TYR A 78 11.01 1.98 -3.43
CA TYR A 78 9.72 2.63 -3.67
C TYR A 78 9.61 3.30 -5.04
N ARG A 79 10.73 3.69 -5.65
CA ARG A 79 10.79 4.26 -7.00
C ARG A 79 10.83 3.22 -8.11
N GLN A 80 11.20 1.98 -7.80
CA GLN A 80 11.41 0.91 -8.77
C GLN A 80 10.17 0.05 -9.01
N VAL A 81 9.19 0.06 -8.10
CA VAL A 81 7.91 -0.65 -8.30
C VAL A 81 7.14 -0.07 -9.49
N GLU A 82 6.35 -0.90 -10.16
CA GLU A 82 5.48 -0.46 -11.24
C GLU A 82 4.38 0.48 -10.75
N ALA A 83 3.82 0.17 -9.58
CA ALA A 83 2.82 1.01 -8.95
C ALA A 83 2.68 0.73 -7.44
N TRP A 84 2.05 1.68 -6.77
CA TRP A 84 1.49 1.54 -5.45
C TRP A 84 -0.01 1.34 -5.56
N TYR A 85 -0.54 0.32 -4.90
CA TYR A 85 -1.98 0.14 -4.74
C TYR A 85 -2.40 0.44 -3.30
N ILE A 86 -3.36 1.35 -3.17
CA ILE A 86 -3.87 1.81 -1.87
C ILE A 86 -5.34 1.38 -1.73
N GLY A 87 -5.58 0.37 -0.90
CA GLY A 87 -6.91 -0.08 -0.52
C GLY A 87 -7.53 0.79 0.57
N ILE A 88 -8.68 1.40 0.28
CA ILE A 88 -9.43 2.23 1.21
C ILE A 88 -10.58 1.40 1.77
N TYR A 89 -10.55 1.19 3.08
CA TYR A 89 -11.48 0.37 3.83
C TYR A 89 -12.33 1.21 4.78
N GLU A 90 -13.56 0.77 5.00
CA GLU A 90 -14.38 1.15 6.14
C GLU A 90 -14.56 -0.08 7.03
N GLY A 91 -13.86 -0.12 8.17
CA GLY A 91 -13.79 -1.34 8.97
C GLY A 91 -13.05 -2.45 8.21
N ILE A 92 -13.77 -3.49 7.82
CA ILE A 92 -13.29 -4.61 6.98
C ILE A 92 -13.79 -4.53 5.53
N LEU A 93 -14.67 -3.59 5.22
CA LEU A 93 -15.28 -3.44 3.90
C LEU A 93 -14.37 -2.64 2.99
N LEU A 94 -13.93 -3.23 1.88
CA LEU A 94 -13.17 -2.53 0.86
C LEU A 94 -14.10 -1.59 0.09
N LYS A 95 -13.80 -0.29 0.12
CA LYS A 95 -14.59 0.73 -0.58
C LYS A 95 -13.96 1.13 -1.91
N LYS A 96 -12.63 1.32 -1.95
CA LYS A 96 -11.92 1.79 -3.16
C LYS A 96 -10.50 1.23 -3.22
N ILE A 97 -9.97 1.06 -4.43
CA ILE A 97 -8.53 0.87 -4.64
C ILE A 97 -8.04 1.97 -5.59
N TYR A 98 -6.98 2.67 -5.18
CA TYR A 98 -6.28 3.62 -6.04
C TYR A 98 -4.92 3.07 -6.45
N LYS A 99 -4.55 3.25 -7.71
CA LYS A 99 -3.23 2.99 -8.26
C LYS A 99 -2.47 4.30 -8.40
N LEU A 100 -1.25 4.35 -7.89
CA LEU A 100 -0.34 5.48 -8.05
C LEU A 100 0.98 5.01 -8.66
N LEU A 101 1.44 5.71 -9.68
CA LEU A 101 2.78 5.51 -10.24
C LEU A 101 3.82 6.18 -9.32
N PRO A 102 5.05 5.65 -9.22
CA PRO A 102 6.10 6.27 -8.42
C PRO A 102 6.34 7.75 -8.74
N GLN A 103 6.21 8.15 -10.00
CA GLN A 103 6.36 9.53 -10.45
C GLN A 103 5.33 10.48 -9.80
N GLN A 104 4.13 9.96 -9.47
CA GLN A 104 3.11 10.73 -8.75
C GLN A 104 3.47 10.90 -7.26
N LEU A 105 4.23 9.97 -6.69
CA LEU A 105 4.67 9.98 -5.29
C LEU A 105 6.02 10.69 -5.09
N GLU A 106 6.77 10.92 -6.18
CA GLU A 106 8.10 11.53 -6.16
C GLU A 106 8.19 12.85 -5.38
N PRO A 107 7.20 13.77 -5.39
CA PRO A 107 7.25 14.96 -4.54
C PRO A 107 7.36 14.66 -3.04
N GLU A 108 6.70 13.60 -2.55
CA GLU A 108 6.85 13.15 -1.16
C GLU A 108 8.18 12.42 -0.96
N PHE A 109 8.61 11.59 -1.92
CA PHE A 109 9.91 10.89 -1.85
C PHE A 109 11.08 11.88 -1.75
N GLN A 110 11.14 12.92 -2.58
CA GLN A 110 12.19 13.96 -2.52
C GLN A 110 12.17 14.75 -1.22
N LYS A 111 10.98 15.00 -0.68
CA LYS A 111 10.83 15.66 0.62
C LYS A 111 11.36 14.78 1.75
N TRP A 112 11.14 13.47 1.68
CA TRP A 112 11.65 12.51 2.67
C TRP A 112 13.16 12.30 2.51
N GLU A 113 13.64 12.16 1.30
CA GLU A 113 15.07 12.03 0.98
C GLU A 113 15.88 13.21 1.49
N ARG A 114 15.40 14.45 1.28
CA ARG A 114 16.04 15.65 1.84
C ARG A 114 16.11 15.61 3.37
N LYS A 115 15.04 15.16 4.03
CA LYS A 115 15.02 15.03 5.50
C LYS A 115 15.98 13.95 5.99
N ILE A 116 16.09 12.84 5.27
CA ILE A 116 17.02 11.75 5.56
C ILE A 116 18.46 12.26 5.47
N LYS A 117 18.82 12.93 4.37
CA LYS A 117 20.16 13.51 4.13
C LYS A 117 20.54 14.62 5.10
N GLN A 118 19.56 15.38 5.61
CA GLN A 118 19.77 16.44 6.60
C GLN A 118 19.81 15.93 8.06
N GLY A 119 19.37 14.69 8.29
CA GLY A 119 19.14 14.13 9.61
C GLY A 119 20.04 12.94 9.93
N SER A 120 19.52 12.01 10.72
CA SER A 120 20.23 10.82 11.19
C SER A 120 20.23 9.65 10.19
N GLY A 121 19.99 9.90 8.90
CA GLY A 121 19.95 8.85 7.87
C GLY A 121 18.64 8.05 7.78
N ALA A 122 17.65 8.30 8.64
CA ALA A 122 16.33 7.70 8.53
C ALA A 122 15.22 8.60 9.12
N ILE A 123 13.97 8.41 8.67
CA ILE A 123 12.79 9.07 9.24
C ILE A 123 11.70 8.07 9.61
N ASN A 124 10.97 8.35 10.70
CA ASN A 124 9.97 7.43 11.24
C ASN A 124 8.59 7.61 10.60
N ASN A 125 8.18 6.60 9.81
CA ASN A 125 6.83 6.40 9.30
C ASN A 125 6.16 7.66 8.75
N PRO A 126 6.81 8.37 7.79
CA PRO A 126 6.18 9.50 7.13
C PRO A 126 4.93 9.02 6.39
N LYS A 127 3.95 9.91 6.25
CA LYS A 127 2.64 9.56 5.70
C LYS A 127 2.45 10.12 4.30
N ILE A 128 1.87 9.33 3.40
CA ILE A 128 1.34 9.84 2.13
C ILE A 128 -0.03 10.48 2.40
N PRO A 129 -0.26 11.76 2.05
CA PRO A 129 -1.55 12.40 2.25
C PRO A 129 -2.65 11.76 1.41
N MET A 130 -3.83 11.55 1.98
CA MET A 130 -4.99 11.01 1.24
C MET A 130 -5.42 11.88 0.06
N LYS A 131 -5.09 13.18 0.06
CA LYS A 131 -5.30 14.05 -1.11
C LYS A 131 -4.51 13.57 -2.32
N LEU A 132 -3.26 13.14 -2.12
CA LEU A 132 -2.41 12.62 -3.19
C LEU A 132 -2.92 11.25 -3.66
N VAL A 133 -3.30 10.37 -2.73
CA VAL A 133 -3.90 9.06 -3.08
C VAL A 133 -5.09 9.21 -4.03
N LYS A 134 -5.99 10.16 -3.75
CA LYS A 134 -7.18 10.43 -4.57
C LYS A 134 -6.89 11.02 -5.96
N GLN A 135 -5.66 11.41 -6.25
CA GLN A 135 -5.22 11.83 -7.59
C GLN A 135 -4.72 10.65 -8.43
N GLY A 136 -4.57 9.46 -7.83
CA GLY A 136 -4.27 8.23 -8.53
C GLY A 136 -5.45 7.73 -9.39
N GLU A 137 -5.17 6.70 -10.18
CA GLU A 137 -6.18 5.99 -10.96
C GLU A 137 -7.09 5.17 -10.03
N LEU A 138 -8.41 5.34 -10.14
CA LEU A 138 -9.38 4.52 -9.40
C LEU A 138 -9.58 3.19 -10.15
N VAL A 139 -9.01 2.10 -9.62
CA VAL A 139 -9.06 0.78 -10.26
C VAL A 139 -10.16 -0.13 -9.69
N TYR A 140 -10.72 0.24 -8.54
CA TYR A 140 -11.87 -0.42 -7.94
C TYR A 140 -12.71 0.57 -7.13
N SER A 141 -14.03 0.46 -7.21
CA SER A 141 -14.97 1.15 -6.33
C SER A 141 -16.15 0.22 -6.02
N ASP A 142 -16.52 0.15 -4.75
CA ASP A 142 -17.74 -0.51 -4.28
C ASP A 142 -18.94 0.41 -4.54
N THR A 143 -19.40 0.44 -5.79
CA THR A 143 -20.56 1.23 -6.24
C THR A 143 -21.92 0.57 -5.92
N GLN A 144 -21.94 -0.59 -5.25
CA GLN A 144 -23.18 -1.29 -4.89
C GLN A 144 -23.92 -0.70 -3.67
N ALA A 145 -23.43 0.42 -3.10
CA ALA A 145 -24.02 1.03 -1.91
C ALA A 145 -25.03 2.17 -2.17
N ASP A 146 -25.23 2.58 -3.43
CA ASP A 146 -26.11 3.71 -3.77
C ASP A 146 -27.41 3.28 -4.49
N ASP A 147 -27.61 1.98 -4.76
CA ASP A 147 -28.76 1.44 -5.52
C ASP A 147 -29.68 0.47 -4.71
N LEU A 148 -29.76 0.62 -3.38
CA LEU A 148 -30.73 -0.12 -2.53
C LEU A 148 -31.55 0.82 -1.64
#